data_AF-A0A924MU93-F1
#
_entry.id   AF-A0A924MU93-F1
#
_cell.length_a   1.000
_cell.length_b   1.000
_cell.length_c   1.000
_cell.angle_alpha   90.00
_cell.angle_beta   90.00
_cell.angle_gamma   90.00
#
_symmetry.space_group_name_H-M   'P 1'
#
loop_
_entity.id
_entity.type
_entity.pdbx_description
1 polymer ?
#
loop_
_entity_poly.entity_id
_entity_poly.type
_entity_poly.pdbx_seq_one_letter_code
_entity_poly.pdbx_strand_id
1 'polypeptide(L)'
;MNSKMLVNLAFGIAVSVAVLYGFWHWFGPFGLVYGMPVLAVCAIPSLDLLGAFPRWVNRIALRRYEGRYYAFRGRHVDIDIDTRATCWVSTDHVRKFLPSLPSEAVMLRLQPGQAKETGKPRVWRITADALACVLARSTDAEAKKFCLWLESEVQSPARKRLERGMQIR
;
A
#
# COMPACT_ATOMS: atom_id res chain seq x y z
N MET A 1 -1.91 -14.74 10.05
CA MET A 1 -0.69 -15.52 9.75
C MET A 1 -1.03 -16.97 10.08
N ASN A 2 -1.01 -17.87 9.11
CA ASN A 2 -1.63 -19.20 9.26
C ASN A 2 -0.80 -20.08 10.20
N SER A 3 -1.46 -20.70 11.19
CA SER A 3 -0.85 -21.59 12.18
C SER A 3 0.01 -22.70 11.56
N LYS A 4 -0.38 -23.20 10.38
CA LYS A 4 0.37 -24.20 9.60
C LYS A 4 1.78 -23.74 9.20
N MET A 5 1.99 -22.43 8.96
CA MET A 5 3.31 -21.90 8.60
C MET A 5 4.24 -21.77 9.81
N LEU A 6 3.69 -21.46 11.00
CA LEU A 6 4.48 -21.42 12.25
C LEU A 6 4.98 -22.81 12.64
N VAL A 7 4.14 -23.84 12.46
CA VAL A 7 4.51 -25.23 12.76
C VAL A 7 5.65 -25.71 11.86
N ASN A 8 5.58 -25.45 10.54
CA ASN A 8 6.67 -25.83 9.63
C ASN A 8 7.98 -25.09 9.91
N LEU A 9 7.91 -23.82 10.30
CA LEU A 9 9.08 -23.02 10.67
C LEU A 9 9.74 -23.57 11.95
N ALA A 10 8.94 -23.78 13.00
CA ALA A 10 9.43 -24.31 14.27
C ALA A 10 10.03 -25.71 14.09
N PHE A 11 9.40 -26.55 13.27
CA PHE A 11 9.91 -27.89 12.95
C PHE A 11 11.25 -27.83 12.20
N GLY A 12 11.40 -26.95 11.21
CA GLY A 12 12.66 -26.78 10.47
C GLY A 12 13.81 -26.34 11.37
N ILE A 13 13.57 -25.38 12.27
CA ILE A 13 14.58 -24.90 13.23
C ILE A 13 14.91 -26.02 14.22
N ALA A 14 13.92 -26.72 14.76
CA ALA A 14 14.12 -27.81 15.72
C ALA A 14 14.95 -28.95 15.12
N VAL A 15 14.67 -29.36 13.88
CA VAL A 15 15.44 -30.40 13.17
C VAL A 15 16.86 -29.95 12.92
N SER A 16 17.07 -28.70 12.50
CA SER A 16 18.41 -28.17 12.24
C SER A 16 19.27 -28.10 13.51
N VAL A 17 18.69 -27.66 14.63
CA VAL A 17 19.35 -27.65 15.95
C VAL A 17 19.63 -29.08 16.44
N ALA A 18 18.69 -30.01 16.26
CA ALA A 18 18.86 -31.40 16.66
C ALA A 18 19.98 -32.11 15.89
N VAL A 19 20.07 -31.88 14.57
CA VAL A 19 21.14 -32.43 13.74
C VAL A 19 22.50 -31.83 14.13
N LEU A 20 22.57 -30.52 14.36
CA LEU A 20 23.80 -29.85 14.79
C LEU A 20 24.28 -30.34 16.16
N TYR A 21 23.35 -30.51 17.10
CA TYR A 21 23.64 -31.00 18.44
C TYR A 21 24.07 -32.48 18.44
N GLY A 22 23.40 -33.32 17.66
CA GLY A 22 23.77 -34.73 17.49
C GLY A 22 25.15 -34.91 16.86
N PHE A 23 25.48 -34.11 15.84
CA PHE A 23 26.80 -34.12 15.20
C PHE A 23 27.90 -33.64 16.15
N TRP A 24 27.63 -32.61 16.95
CA TRP A 24 28.58 -32.10 17.94
C TRP A 24 28.89 -33.14 19.03
N HIS A 25 27.88 -33.87 19.50
CA HIS A 25 28.06 -34.86 20.57
C HIS A 25 28.85 -36.09 20.11
N TRP A 26 28.75 -36.48 18.83
CA TRP A 26 29.36 -37.73 18.35
C TRP A 26 30.75 -37.54 17.72
N PHE A 27 31.01 -36.42 17.04
CA PHE A 27 32.26 -36.23 16.27
C PHE A 27 33.16 -35.09 16.80
N GLY A 28 32.75 -34.39 17.86
CA GLY A 28 33.50 -33.25 18.38
C GLY A 28 33.75 -32.17 17.31
N PRO A 29 34.86 -31.40 17.39
CA PRO A 29 35.13 -30.30 16.45
C PRO A 29 35.34 -30.75 14.99
N PHE A 30 35.67 -32.02 14.74
CA PHE A 30 35.81 -32.56 13.37
C PHE A 30 34.47 -32.84 12.69
N GLY A 31 33.38 -32.98 13.46
CA GLY A 31 32.02 -33.09 12.93
C GLY A 31 31.58 -31.84 12.17
N LEU A 32 32.19 -30.68 12.46
CA LEU A 32 31.88 -29.40 11.82
C LEU A 32 32.41 -29.33 10.38
N VAL A 33 33.55 -29.96 10.11
CA VAL A 33 34.16 -30.02 8.78
C VAL A 33 33.37 -30.97 7.87
N TYR A 34 32.96 -32.14 8.38
CA TYR A 34 32.15 -33.10 7.64
C TYR A 34 30.66 -32.74 7.55
N GLY A 35 30.15 -31.93 8.49
CA GLY A 35 28.77 -31.43 8.47
C GLY A 35 28.56 -30.27 7.49
N MET A 36 29.62 -29.65 6.97
CA MET A 36 29.54 -28.46 6.13
C MET A 36 28.72 -28.66 4.83
N PRO A 37 28.84 -29.78 4.08
CA PRO A 37 28.01 -30.04 2.90
C PRO A 37 26.53 -30.26 3.24
N VAL A 38 26.25 -30.92 4.37
CA VAL A 38 24.88 -31.17 4.84
C VAL A 38 24.22 -29.87 5.30
N LEU A 39 24.98 -29.02 5.99
CA LEU A 39 24.54 -27.66 6.34
C LEU A 39 24.30 -26.81 5.10
N ALA A 40 25.11 -26.93 4.05
CA ALA A 40 24.88 -26.19 2.80
C ALA A 40 23.57 -26.61 2.11
N VAL A 41 23.27 -27.91 2.04
CA VAL A 41 22.01 -28.42 1.45
C VAL A 41 20.80 -28.00 2.30
N CYS A 42 20.92 -28.01 3.63
CA CYS A 42 19.85 -27.57 4.53
C CYS A 42 19.70 -26.04 4.63
N ALA A 43 20.75 -25.26 4.37
CA ALA A 43 20.71 -23.80 4.46
C ALA A 43 20.00 -23.13 3.27
N ILE A 44 20.02 -23.75 2.08
CA ILE A 44 19.34 -23.22 0.88
C ILE A 44 17.84 -22.96 1.13
N PRO A 45 17.03 -23.90 1.65
CA PRO A 45 15.62 -23.62 1.96
C PRO A 45 15.44 -22.61 3.10
N SER A 46 16.36 -22.54 4.07
CA SER A 46 16.32 -21.54 5.16
C SER A 46 16.58 -20.12 4.65
N LEU A 47 17.51 -19.98 3.71
CA LEU A 47 17.86 -18.71 3.07
C LEU A 47 16.77 -18.21 2.12
N ASP A 48 16.06 -19.12 1.44
CA ASP A 48 14.89 -18.75 0.62
C ASP A 48 13.75 -18.18 1.47
N LEU A 49 13.56 -18.68 2.71
CA LEU A 49 12.64 -18.09 3.68
C LEU A 49 13.11 -16.71 4.17
N LEU A 50 14.41 -16.51 4.40
CA LEU A 50 14.99 -15.21 4.75
C LEU A 50 14.88 -14.20 3.60
N GLY A 51 15.00 -14.63 2.34
CA GLY A 51 14.79 -13.79 1.15
C GLY A 51 13.32 -13.44 0.88
N ALA A 52 12.37 -14.21 1.44
CA ALA A 52 10.95 -13.87 1.44
C ALA A 52 10.57 -12.87 2.55
N PHE A 53 11.37 -12.79 3.62
CA PHE A 53 11.15 -11.91 4.77
C PHE A 53 11.07 -10.41 4.42
N PRO A 54 12.01 -9.81 3.65
CA PRO A 54 11.93 -8.39 3.32
C PRO A 54 10.74 -8.08 2.41
N ARG A 55 10.30 -9.03 1.56
CA ARG A 55 9.09 -8.87 0.74
C ARG A 55 7.82 -8.91 1.58
N TRP A 56 7.79 -9.72 2.63
CA TRP A 56 6.65 -9.81 3.55
C TRP A 56 6.59 -8.63 4.53
N VAL A 57 7.74 -8.18 5.05
CA VAL A 57 7.86 -6.98 5.88
C VAL A 57 7.53 -5.72 5.08
N ASN A 58 8.01 -5.59 3.84
CA ASN A 58 7.53 -4.52 2.95
C ASN A 58 6.02 -4.65 2.71
N ARG A 59 5.48 -5.82 2.42
CA ARG A 59 4.03 -5.98 2.22
C ARG A 59 3.20 -5.65 3.46
N ILE A 60 3.70 -5.89 4.68
CA ILE A 60 3.01 -5.52 5.92
C ILE A 60 3.17 -4.02 6.24
N ALA A 61 4.37 -3.47 6.06
CA ALA A 61 4.61 -2.05 6.22
C ALA A 61 3.80 -1.24 5.20
N LEU A 62 3.81 -1.65 3.92
CA LEU A 62 2.99 -1.09 2.87
C LEU A 62 1.50 -1.36 3.08
N ARG A 63 1.06 -2.46 3.70
CA ARG A 63 -0.36 -2.67 4.05
C ARG A 63 -0.95 -1.59 4.94
N ARG A 64 -0.14 -0.92 5.76
CA ARG A 64 -0.56 0.23 6.57
C ARG A 64 -0.70 1.52 5.74
N TYR A 65 -0.12 1.55 4.54
CA TYR A 65 -0.14 2.65 3.57
C TYR A 65 -0.90 2.33 2.27
N GLU A 66 -1.32 1.08 2.05
CA GLU A 66 -2.13 0.58 0.93
C GLU A 66 -3.53 1.19 1.01
N GLY A 67 -3.65 2.40 0.46
CA GLY A 67 -4.87 3.21 0.49
C GLY A 67 -4.65 4.68 0.81
N ARG A 68 -3.41 5.12 1.05
CA ARG A 68 -3.08 6.53 1.33
C ARG A 68 -1.97 7.12 0.43
N TYR A 69 -1.30 6.29 -0.36
CA TYR A 69 -0.32 6.72 -1.36
C TYR A 69 -0.94 6.59 -2.76
N TYR A 70 -1.57 7.67 -3.21
CA TYR A 70 -2.02 7.76 -4.59
C TYR A 70 -1.00 8.56 -5.38
N ALA A 71 -0.43 7.96 -6.43
CA ALA A 71 0.53 8.62 -7.30
C ALA A 71 -0.01 8.68 -8.73
N PHE A 72 -0.09 9.89 -9.28
CA PHE A 72 -0.38 10.10 -10.69
C PHE A 72 0.91 10.45 -11.41
N ARG A 73 1.33 9.60 -12.35
CA ARG A 73 2.58 9.75 -13.14
C ARG A 73 3.83 10.02 -12.29
N GLY A 74 3.95 9.33 -11.15
CA GLY A 74 5.07 9.48 -10.22
C GLY A 74 4.99 10.70 -9.29
N ARG A 75 3.92 11.51 -9.38
CA ARG A 75 3.66 12.64 -8.46
C ARG A 75 2.66 12.24 -7.38
N HIS A 76 2.98 12.57 -6.14
CA HIS A 76 2.15 12.23 -4.99
C HIS A 76 0.89 13.11 -4.90
N VAL A 77 -0.27 12.47 -4.81
CA VAL A 77 -1.59 13.09 -4.62
C VAL A 77 -2.08 12.74 -3.22
N ASP A 78 -2.29 13.76 -2.38
CA ASP A 78 -2.89 13.57 -1.07
C ASP A 78 -4.40 13.35 -1.22
N ILE A 79 -4.84 12.14 -0.87
CA ILE A 79 -6.25 11.71 -0.89
C ILE A 79 -6.61 11.19 0.48
N ASP A 80 -7.68 11.73 1.04
CA ASP A 80 -8.21 11.36 2.34
C ASP A 80 -9.62 10.81 2.17
N ILE A 81 -9.84 9.60 2.67
CA ILE A 81 -11.13 8.92 2.55
C ILE A 81 -11.86 9.10 3.88
N ASP A 82 -13.02 9.76 3.83
CA ASP A 82 -13.85 9.97 5.02
C ASP A 82 -14.60 8.69 5.40
N THR A 83 -15.15 8.66 6.61
CA THR A 83 -16.05 7.64 7.18
C THR A 83 -17.23 7.28 6.28
N ARG A 84 -17.67 8.20 5.42
CA ARG A 84 -18.71 7.98 4.40
C ARG A 84 -18.19 7.42 3.08
N ALA A 85 -16.93 6.99 3.03
CA ALA A 85 -16.19 6.58 1.83
C ALA A 85 -16.12 7.65 0.73
N THR A 86 -16.36 8.91 1.07
CA THR A 86 -16.13 10.05 0.19
C THR A 86 -14.63 10.33 0.13
N CYS A 87 -14.08 10.35 -1.08
CA CYS A 87 -12.66 10.62 -1.30
C CYS A 87 -12.43 12.13 -1.46
N TRP A 88 -11.60 12.71 -0.61
CA TRP A 88 -11.22 14.12 -0.62
C TRP A 88 -9.80 14.27 -1.15
N VAL A 89 -9.63 15.05 -2.21
CA VAL A 89 -8.35 15.27 -2.90
C VAL A 89 -7.85 16.68 -2.59
N SER A 90 -6.57 16.81 -2.26
CA SER A 90 -5.93 18.12 -2.03
C SER A 90 -5.79 18.92 -3.33
N THR A 91 -6.35 20.13 -3.37
CA THR A 91 -6.28 21.01 -4.56
C THR A 91 -4.88 21.59 -4.76
N ASP A 92 -4.11 21.81 -3.69
CA ASP A 92 -2.73 22.32 -3.78
C ASP A 92 -1.83 21.32 -4.50
N HIS A 93 -1.93 20.04 -4.15
CA HIS A 93 -1.19 18.98 -4.84
C HIS A 93 -1.62 18.85 -6.31
N VAL A 94 -2.91 18.96 -6.60
CA VAL A 94 -3.42 18.90 -7.98
C VAL A 94 -2.90 20.06 -8.81
N ARG A 95 -2.86 21.28 -8.26
CA ARG A 95 -2.38 22.46 -8.97
C ARG A 95 -0.91 22.37 -9.38
N LYS A 96 -0.08 21.62 -8.66
CA LYS A 96 1.35 21.39 -9.00
C LYS A 96 1.54 20.65 -10.31
N PHE A 97 0.56 19.87 -10.76
CA PHE A 97 0.61 19.19 -12.05
C PHE A 97 -0.47 19.66 -13.04
N LEU A 98 -1.53 20.26 -12.54
CA LEU A 98 -2.61 20.84 -13.33
C LEU A 98 -2.78 22.33 -12.99
N PRO A 99 -1.93 23.22 -13.53
CA PRO A 99 -2.04 24.66 -13.28
C PRO A 99 -3.33 25.26 -13.87
N SER A 100 -3.97 24.55 -14.81
CA SER A 100 -5.28 24.88 -15.40
C SER A 100 -6.47 24.68 -14.44
N LEU A 101 -6.24 24.20 -13.22
CA LEU A 101 -7.30 23.96 -12.24
C LEU A 101 -7.90 25.30 -11.75
N PRO A 102 -9.24 25.45 -11.71
CA PRO A 102 -9.90 26.63 -11.18
C PRO A 102 -9.47 26.97 -9.74
N SER A 103 -9.58 28.25 -9.36
CA SER A 103 -9.30 28.68 -7.99
C SER A 103 -10.33 28.13 -6.99
N GLU A 104 -9.95 28.07 -5.72
CA GLU A 104 -10.78 27.55 -4.62
C GLU A 104 -12.12 28.30 -4.54
N ALA A 105 -12.09 29.62 -4.76
CA ALA A 105 -13.28 30.46 -4.78
C ALA A 105 -14.25 30.10 -5.93
N VAL A 106 -13.72 29.70 -7.08
CA VAL A 106 -14.52 29.23 -8.22
C VAL A 106 -15.07 27.83 -7.95
N MET A 107 -14.28 26.95 -7.32
CA MET A 107 -14.70 25.60 -6.95
C MET A 107 -15.84 25.61 -5.94
N LEU A 108 -15.78 26.49 -4.93
CA LEU A 108 -16.88 26.69 -3.97
C LEU A 108 -18.18 27.17 -4.62
N ARG A 109 -18.08 27.99 -5.67
CA ARG A 109 -19.24 28.46 -6.43
C ARG A 109 -19.81 27.39 -7.35
N LEU A 110 -18.94 26.60 -7.98
CA LEU A 110 -19.36 25.54 -8.91
C LEU A 110 -19.99 24.36 -8.19
N GLN A 111 -19.44 23.95 -7.04
CA GLN A 111 -19.93 22.81 -6.26
C GLN A 111 -19.97 23.12 -4.76
N PRO A 112 -21.04 23.80 -4.29
CA PRO A 112 -21.20 24.10 -2.87
C PRO A 112 -21.30 22.80 -2.06
N GLY A 113 -20.55 22.73 -0.95
CA GLY A 113 -20.52 21.57 -0.04
C GLY A 113 -19.60 20.42 -0.45
N GLN A 114 -19.02 20.45 -1.65
CA GLN A 114 -18.07 19.44 -2.12
C GLN A 114 -16.61 19.91 -2.07
N ALA A 115 -16.38 21.15 -1.64
CA ALA A 115 -15.07 21.68 -1.31
C ALA A 115 -15.03 22.08 0.18
N LYS A 116 -13.98 21.68 0.88
CA LYS A 116 -13.80 21.95 2.30
C LYS A 116 -12.34 22.27 2.60
N GLU A 117 -12.15 23.24 3.49
CA GLU A 117 -10.86 23.52 4.08
C GLU A 117 -10.64 22.59 5.28
N THR A 118 -9.55 21.82 5.27
CA THR A 118 -9.23 20.83 6.30
C THR A 118 -7.79 20.99 6.77
N GLY A 119 -7.56 20.84 8.08
CA GLY A 119 -6.21 20.76 8.67
C GLY A 119 -5.67 22.08 9.24
N LYS A 120 -4.53 21.95 9.92
CA LYS A 120 -3.61 23.04 10.32
C LYS A 120 -2.20 22.60 9.88
N PRO A 121 -1.57 23.21 8.85
CA PRO A 121 -1.99 24.38 8.09
C PRO A 121 -3.24 24.16 7.21
N ARG A 122 -3.87 25.27 6.77
CA ARG A 122 -5.07 25.26 5.94
C ARG A 122 -4.80 24.56 4.60
N VAL A 123 -5.39 23.39 4.37
CA VAL A 123 -5.33 22.67 3.09
C VAL A 123 -6.74 22.60 2.50
N TRP A 124 -6.88 23.09 1.27
CA TRP A 124 -8.12 22.97 0.52
C TRP A 124 -8.24 21.58 -0.08
N ARG A 125 -9.40 20.97 0.14
CA ARG A 125 -9.74 19.66 -0.39
C ARG A 125 -11.07 19.71 -1.12
N ILE A 126 -11.16 18.98 -2.22
CA ILE A 126 -12.37 18.80 -3.02
C ILE A 126 -12.68 17.30 -3.12
N THR A 127 -13.96 16.93 -3.16
CA THR A 127 -14.32 15.54 -3.41
C THR A 127 -13.85 15.07 -4.80
N ALA A 128 -13.52 13.79 -4.90
CA ALA A 128 -13.15 13.13 -6.16
C ALA A 128 -14.22 13.33 -7.25
N ASP A 129 -15.50 13.21 -6.88
CA ASP A 129 -16.63 13.38 -7.81
C ASP A 129 -16.73 14.82 -8.32
N ALA A 130 -16.60 15.80 -7.42
CA ALA A 130 -16.66 17.20 -7.83
C ALA A 130 -15.48 17.57 -8.72
N LEU A 131 -14.29 17.06 -8.39
CA LEU A 131 -13.09 17.24 -9.18
C LEU A 131 -13.23 16.63 -10.57
N ALA A 132 -13.77 15.42 -10.68
CA ALA A 132 -14.06 14.77 -11.97
C ALA A 132 -15.03 15.62 -12.82
N CYS A 133 -16.12 16.12 -12.23
CA CYS A 133 -17.05 17.01 -12.94
C CYS A 133 -16.41 18.32 -13.44
N VAL A 134 -15.50 18.90 -12.66
CA VAL A 134 -14.77 20.11 -13.08
C VAL A 134 -13.78 19.79 -14.20
N LEU A 135 -13.04 18.68 -14.08
CA LEU A 135 -12.07 18.24 -15.08
C LEU A 135 -12.71 17.79 -16.39
N ALA A 136 -13.92 17.23 -16.34
CA ALA A 136 -14.69 16.85 -17.52
C ALA A 136 -15.04 18.05 -18.42
N ARG A 137 -15.13 19.26 -17.84
CA ARG A 137 -15.35 20.51 -18.58
C ARG A 137 -14.06 21.12 -19.14
N SER A 138 -12.90 20.62 -18.73
CA SER A 138 -11.61 21.10 -19.22
C SER A 138 -11.27 20.48 -20.58
N THR A 139 -10.75 21.30 -21.49
CA THR A 139 -10.27 20.86 -22.80
C THR A 139 -8.86 20.25 -22.74
N ASP A 140 -8.17 20.41 -21.61
CA ASP A 140 -6.80 19.94 -21.40
C ASP A 140 -6.70 18.41 -21.42
N ALA A 141 -5.77 17.89 -22.23
CA ALA A 141 -5.54 16.45 -22.35
C ALA A 141 -4.98 15.85 -21.05
N GLU A 142 -4.23 16.61 -20.26
CA GLU A 142 -3.72 16.15 -18.96
C GLU A 142 -4.84 16.06 -17.92
N ALA A 143 -5.75 17.03 -17.92
CA ALA A 143 -6.96 17.02 -17.10
C ALA A 143 -7.81 15.77 -17.34
N LYS A 144 -8.01 15.39 -18.60
CA LYS A 144 -8.78 14.20 -18.97
C LYS A 144 -8.13 12.90 -18.50
N LYS A 145 -6.81 12.78 -18.66
CA LYS A 145 -6.05 11.61 -18.15
C LYS A 145 -6.13 11.49 -16.63
N PHE A 146 -6.05 12.63 -15.95
CA PHE A 146 -6.18 12.67 -14.50
C PHE A 146 -7.59 12.28 -14.04
N CYS A 147 -8.64 12.74 -14.74
CA CYS A 147 -10.03 12.34 -14.49
C CYS A 147 -10.21 10.82 -14.60
N LEU A 148 -9.72 10.24 -15.71
CA LEU A 148 -9.82 8.80 -15.95
C LEU A 148 -9.08 7.97 -14.90
N TRP A 149 -7.90 8.43 -14.46
CA TRP A 149 -7.17 7.82 -13.36
C TRP A 149 -7.93 7.95 -12.02
N LEU A 150 -8.58 9.08 -11.77
CA LEU A 150 -9.37 9.30 -10.55
C LEU A 150 -10.57 8.33 -10.47
N GLU A 151 -11.24 8.11 -11.59
CA GLU A 151 -12.33 7.14 -11.73
C GLU A 151 -11.84 5.69 -11.51
N SER A 152 -10.74 5.31 -12.17
CA SER A 152 -10.23 3.94 -12.14
C SER A 152 -9.57 3.58 -10.80
N GLU A 153 -8.77 4.49 -10.25
CA GLU A 153 -7.85 4.20 -9.15
C GLU A 153 -8.37 4.67 -7.79
N VAL A 154 -9.24 5.69 -7.75
CA VAL A 154 -9.73 6.28 -6.49
C VAL A 154 -11.19 5.92 -6.25
N GLN A 155 -12.08 6.22 -7.19
CA GLN A 155 -13.52 6.01 -7.02
C GLN A 155 -13.92 4.54 -7.08
N SER A 156 -13.41 3.79 -8.07
CA SER A 156 -13.73 2.35 -8.22
C SER A 156 -13.38 1.50 -6.99
N PRO A 157 -12.19 1.61 -6.38
CA PRO A 157 -11.89 0.88 -5.15
C PRO A 157 -12.62 1.42 -3.92
N ALA A 158 -12.88 2.73 -3.83
CA ALA A 158 -13.68 3.28 -2.74
C ALA A 158 -15.11 2.71 -2.74
N ARG A 159 -15.74 2.61 -3.92
CA ARG A 159 -17.07 2.01 -4.09
C ARG A 159 -17.10 0.54 -3.73
N LYS A 160 -16.12 -0.24 -4.17
CA LYS A 160 -15.97 -1.66 -3.80
C LYS A 160 -15.80 -1.88 -2.29
N ARG A 161 -15.16 -0.96 -1.58
CA ARG A 161 -15.02 -1.01 -0.11
C ARG A 161 -16.35 -0.76 0.59
N LEU A 162 -17.16 0.16 0.06
CA LEU A 162 -18.51 0.47 0.55
C LEU A 162 -19.44 -0.75 0.39
N GLU A 163 -19.42 -1.39 -0.78
CA GLU A 163 -20.22 -2.60 -1.07
C GLU A 163 -19.83 -3.78 -0.18
N ARG A 164 -18.53 -4.01 0.06
CA ARG A 164 -18.07 -5.05 0.99
C ARG A 164 -18.39 -4.75 2.45
N GLY A 165 -18.31 -3.48 2.86
CA GLY A 165 -18.69 -3.06 4.22
C GLY A 165 -20.18 -3.24 4.49
N MET A 166 -21.01 -3.14 3.45
CA MET A 166 -22.46 -3.35 3.53
C MET A 166 -22.84 -4.84 3.59
N GLN A 167 -22.02 -5.75 3.03
CA GLN A 167 -22.27 -7.20 3.08
C GLN A 167 -21.92 -7.88 4.42
N ILE A 168 -21.24 -7.19 5.33
CA ILE A 168 -20.82 -7.74 6.65
C ILE A 168 -21.80 -7.30 7.77
N ARG A 169 -22.92 -6.67 7.42
CA ARG A 169 -23.93 -6.20 8.35
C ARG A 169 -25.27 -6.86 8.08
#